data_AF-A0A1G8MWM6-F1
#
_entry.id   AF-A0A1G8MWM6-F1
#
_cell.length_a   1.000
_cell.length_b   1.000
_cell.length_c   1.000
_cell.angle_alpha   90.00
_cell.angle_beta   90.00
_cell.angle_gamma   90.00
#
_symmetry.space_group_name_H-M   'P 1'
#
loop_
_entity.id
_entity.type
_entity.pdbx_description
1 polymer ?
#
loop_
_entity_poly.entity_id
_entity_poly.type
_entity_poly.pdbx_seq_one_letter_code
_entity_poly.pdbx_strand_id
1 'polypeptide(L)'
;MLSARIASYVHDMGVSTGFLELSSATASTEIDAVDEEKLRALKVITDGVTEAEWTVQARNHIMYVRGERDSLFGHHKVMLCYAKGTGFMFWAVIESQGREHELTNFGLVEIVVNGEDTRIDISHRCERQVSGIYTNVLARITEEEARAIAFSESFGVQIRFWNESPVFLGISAVSTEGGKEQLQTFFNTLCMS
;
A
#
# COMPACT_ATOMS: atom_id res chain seq x y z
N MET A 1 26.13 -18.93 -15.63
CA MET A 1 25.57 -17.57 -15.84
C MET A 1 24.06 -17.55 -16.09
N LEU A 2 23.47 -18.54 -16.78
CA LEU A 2 22.02 -18.56 -17.04
C LEU A 2 21.17 -18.74 -15.76
N SER A 3 21.54 -19.68 -14.89
CA SER A 3 20.81 -19.95 -13.64
C SER A 3 20.76 -18.74 -12.69
N ALA A 4 21.86 -17.99 -12.54
CA ALA A 4 21.87 -16.76 -11.74
C ALA A 4 20.97 -15.65 -12.31
N ARG A 5 20.88 -15.53 -13.65
CA ARG A 5 19.99 -14.56 -14.30
C ARG A 5 18.52 -14.94 -14.16
N ILE A 6 18.20 -16.23 -14.23
CA ILE A 6 16.84 -16.73 -13.98
C ILE A 6 16.47 -16.49 -12.51
N ALA A 7 17.41 -16.72 -11.58
CA ALA A 7 17.19 -16.45 -10.16
C ALA A 7 16.91 -14.98 -9.86
N SER A 8 17.71 -14.06 -10.42
CA SER A 8 17.42 -12.63 -10.31
C SER A 8 16.09 -12.27 -10.94
N TYR A 9 15.77 -12.80 -12.13
CA TYR A 9 14.50 -12.51 -12.79
C TYR A 9 13.27 -12.97 -11.99
N VAL A 10 13.31 -14.17 -11.42
CA VAL A 10 12.23 -14.71 -10.57
C VAL A 10 12.10 -13.91 -9.28
N HIS A 11 13.23 -13.48 -8.70
CA HIS A 11 13.22 -12.60 -7.53
C HIS A 11 12.64 -11.22 -7.85
N ASP A 12 13.02 -10.62 -8.99
CA ASP A 12 12.51 -9.33 -9.46
C ASP A 12 11.00 -9.39 -9.77
N MET A 13 10.47 -10.57 -10.11
CA MET A 13 9.02 -10.82 -10.22
C MET A 13 8.32 -10.94 -8.86
N GLY A 14 9.04 -10.83 -7.74
CA GLY A 14 8.52 -10.96 -6.38
C GLY A 14 8.34 -12.41 -5.91
N VAL A 15 8.75 -13.40 -6.71
CA VAL A 15 8.65 -14.82 -6.37
C VAL A 15 9.84 -15.22 -5.48
N SER A 16 9.59 -16.01 -4.44
CA SER A 16 10.63 -16.51 -3.55
C SER A 16 11.64 -17.38 -4.31
N THR A 17 12.92 -17.27 -4.00
CA THR A 17 13.97 -18.14 -4.56
C THR A 17 13.73 -19.62 -4.25
N GLY A 18 12.97 -19.92 -3.18
CA GLY A 18 12.54 -21.29 -2.86
C GLY A 18 11.68 -21.93 -3.95
N PHE A 19 11.02 -21.14 -4.82
CA PHE A 19 10.31 -21.67 -5.97
C PHE A 19 11.27 -22.34 -6.97
N LEU A 20 12.47 -21.77 -7.14
CA LEU A 20 13.48 -22.35 -8.03
C LEU A 20 13.99 -23.67 -7.47
N GLU A 21 14.22 -23.73 -6.15
CA GLU A 21 14.59 -24.96 -5.47
C GLU A 21 13.54 -26.05 -5.67
N LEU A 22 12.26 -25.72 -5.46
CA LEU A 22 11.12 -26.62 -5.69
C LEU A 22 11.09 -27.13 -7.14
N SER A 23 11.22 -26.22 -8.11
CA SER A 23 11.21 -26.57 -9.54
C SER A 23 12.39 -27.46 -9.94
N SER A 24 13.55 -27.26 -9.30
CA SER A 24 14.77 -28.03 -9.59
C SER A 24 14.81 -29.40 -8.91
N ALA A 25 14.09 -29.54 -7.79
CA ALA A 25 14.01 -30.77 -7.02
C ALA A 25 13.02 -31.78 -7.64
N THR A 26 12.11 -31.33 -8.50
CA THR A 26 11.16 -32.19 -9.19
C THR A 26 11.83 -32.88 -10.38
N ALA A 27 11.82 -34.21 -10.42
CA ALA A 27 12.41 -34.96 -11.52
C ALA A 27 11.67 -34.65 -12.84
N SER A 28 12.38 -34.61 -13.97
CA SER A 28 11.79 -34.29 -15.29
C SER A 28 10.71 -35.27 -15.76
N THR A 29 10.55 -36.39 -15.08
CA THR A 29 9.58 -37.46 -15.32
C THR A 29 8.39 -37.43 -14.36
N GLU A 30 8.38 -36.50 -13.40
CA GLU A 30 7.37 -36.40 -12.35
C GLU A 30 6.63 -35.06 -12.42
N ILE A 31 5.38 -35.05 -11.96
CA ILE A 31 4.58 -33.85 -11.78
C ILE A 31 4.35 -33.71 -10.27
N ASP A 32 4.97 -32.71 -9.64
CA ASP A 32 4.68 -32.36 -8.26
C ASP A 32 3.43 -31.46 -8.19
N ALA A 33 2.38 -31.97 -7.56
CA ALA A 33 1.16 -31.22 -7.32
C ALA A 33 1.32 -30.42 -6.02
N VAL A 34 1.74 -29.16 -6.16
CA VAL A 34 1.96 -28.24 -5.05
C VAL A 34 0.62 -27.63 -4.63
N ASP A 35 0.30 -27.70 -3.33
CA ASP A 35 -0.91 -27.06 -2.80
C ASP A 35 -0.83 -25.53 -2.81
N GLU A 36 -2.00 -24.90 -2.72
CA GLU A 36 -2.13 -23.45 -2.77
C GLU A 36 -1.41 -22.74 -1.62
N GLU A 37 -1.43 -23.32 -0.42
CA GLU A 37 -0.78 -22.76 0.77
C GLU A 37 0.73 -22.61 0.54
N LYS A 38 1.36 -23.64 0.00
CA LYS A 38 2.78 -23.65 -0.33
C LYS A 38 3.10 -22.72 -1.50
N LEU A 39 2.22 -22.59 -2.49
CA LEU A 39 2.39 -21.62 -3.59
C LEU A 39 2.27 -20.15 -3.11
N ARG A 40 1.40 -19.87 -2.13
CA ARG A 40 1.29 -18.56 -1.47
C ARG A 40 2.53 -18.25 -0.65
N ALA A 41 3.03 -19.21 0.13
CA ALA A 41 4.28 -19.06 0.89
C ALA A 41 5.50 -18.79 -0.01
N LEU A 42 5.50 -19.33 -1.23
CA LEU A 42 6.53 -19.09 -2.25
C LEU A 42 6.30 -17.80 -3.06
N LYS A 43 5.24 -17.03 -2.78
CA LYS A 43 4.85 -15.80 -3.49
C LYS A 43 4.57 -16.04 -4.98
N VAL A 44 4.13 -17.23 -5.35
CA VAL A 44 3.69 -17.56 -6.71
C VAL A 44 2.24 -17.11 -6.91
N ILE A 45 1.40 -17.27 -5.89
CA ILE A 45 0.04 -16.76 -5.85
C ILE A 45 0.05 -15.50 -4.98
N THR A 46 -0.11 -14.35 -5.64
CA THR A 46 -0.04 -13.02 -5.03
C THR A 46 -1.35 -12.24 -5.12
N ASP A 47 -2.37 -12.83 -5.76
CA ASP A 47 -3.64 -12.18 -6.11
C ASP A 47 -3.43 -10.83 -6.82
N GLY A 48 -2.31 -10.69 -7.54
CA GLY A 48 -1.97 -9.50 -8.30
C GLY A 48 -1.42 -8.34 -7.45
N VAL A 49 -0.88 -8.60 -6.26
CA VAL A 49 -0.37 -7.58 -5.34
C VAL A 49 0.96 -8.02 -4.73
N THR A 50 1.99 -7.15 -4.73
CA THR A 50 3.25 -7.44 -4.03
C THR A 50 3.12 -7.19 -2.53
N GLU A 51 4.06 -7.73 -1.76
CA GLU A 51 4.22 -7.32 -0.36
C GLU A 51 4.50 -5.82 -0.26
N ALA A 52 4.09 -5.23 0.87
CA ALA A 52 4.30 -3.83 1.16
C ALA A 52 5.70 -3.61 1.74
N GLU A 53 6.44 -2.66 1.17
CA GLU A 53 7.71 -2.18 1.71
C GLU A 53 7.46 -0.92 2.55
N TRP A 54 7.96 -0.92 3.78
CA TRP A 54 7.75 0.18 4.73
C TRP A 54 9.05 0.91 5.04
N THR A 55 9.06 2.23 4.87
CA THR A 55 10.22 3.08 5.14
C THR A 55 9.84 4.34 5.93
N VAL A 56 10.78 4.87 6.72
CA VAL A 56 10.63 6.16 7.41
C VAL A 56 11.51 7.18 6.72
N GLN A 57 10.95 8.35 6.40
CA GLN A 57 11.68 9.40 5.70
C GLN A 57 11.41 10.77 6.35
N ALA A 58 12.44 11.62 6.34
CA ALA A 58 12.36 13.00 6.81
C ALA A 58 12.91 13.93 5.73
N ARG A 59 12.08 14.84 5.21
CA ARG A 59 12.49 15.79 4.17
C ARG A 59 11.67 17.07 4.27
N ASN A 60 12.31 18.21 4.07
CA ASN A 60 11.64 19.52 4.01
C ASN A 60 10.70 19.80 5.20
N HIS A 61 11.11 19.47 6.43
CA HIS A 61 10.31 19.63 7.66
C HIS A 61 9.05 18.74 7.75
N ILE A 62 8.93 17.75 6.86
CA ILE A 62 7.90 16.72 6.88
C ILE A 62 8.58 15.40 7.21
N MET A 63 8.04 14.68 8.18
CA MET A 63 8.41 13.29 8.45
C MET A 63 7.23 12.41 8.06
N TYR A 64 7.51 11.23 7.54
CA TYR A 64 6.46 10.29 7.17
C TYR A 64 6.94 8.86 7.19
N VAL A 65 5.98 7.96 7.45
CA VAL A 65 6.13 6.53 7.25
C VAL A 65 5.42 6.18 5.95
N ARG A 66 6.14 5.59 5.00
CA ARG A 66 5.68 5.24 3.66
C ARG A 66 5.57 3.74 3.52
N GLY A 67 4.38 3.25 3.20
CA GLY A 67 4.14 1.92 2.67
C GLY A 67 4.00 1.99 1.16
N GLU A 68 4.74 1.17 0.43
CA GLU A 68 4.63 1.06 -1.02
C GLU A 68 4.43 -0.39 -1.44
N ARG A 69 3.57 -0.60 -2.44
CA ARG A 69 3.36 -1.90 -3.07
C ARG A 69 2.91 -1.73 -4.51
N ASP A 70 3.14 -2.76 -5.29
CA ASP A 70 2.65 -2.86 -6.65
C ASP A 70 1.39 -3.71 -6.68
N SER A 71 0.50 -3.37 -7.59
CA SER A 71 -0.67 -4.19 -7.89
C SER A 71 -0.95 -4.21 -9.39
N LEU A 72 -1.89 -5.05 -9.81
CA LEU A 72 -2.44 -5.00 -11.17
C LEU A 72 -2.97 -3.59 -11.56
N PHE A 73 -3.27 -2.75 -10.58
CA PHE A 73 -3.77 -1.38 -10.75
C PHE A 73 -2.67 -0.31 -10.65
N GLY A 74 -1.40 -0.72 -10.60
CA GLY A 74 -0.23 0.15 -10.68
C GLY A 74 0.57 0.25 -9.37
N HIS A 75 1.51 1.18 -9.38
CA HIS A 75 2.45 1.46 -8.30
C HIS A 75 1.81 2.41 -7.28
N HIS A 76 1.58 1.92 -6.05
CA HIS A 76 0.83 2.66 -5.04
C HIS A 76 1.65 2.95 -3.80
N LYS A 77 1.41 4.13 -3.19
CA LYS A 77 2.04 4.53 -1.93
C LYS A 77 1.01 5.10 -0.98
N VAL A 78 1.06 4.68 0.28
CA VAL A 78 0.30 5.25 1.40
C VAL A 78 1.25 5.78 2.45
N MET A 79 0.95 6.94 3.00
CA MET A 79 1.84 7.63 3.95
C MET A 79 1.07 8.22 5.11
N LEU A 80 1.54 7.93 6.32
CA LEU A 80 1.22 8.70 7.51
C LEU A 80 2.31 9.75 7.69
N CYS A 81 1.92 11.02 7.60
CA CYS A 81 2.81 12.16 7.58
C CYS A 81 2.59 13.04 8.81
N TYR A 82 3.63 13.81 9.15
CA TYR A 82 3.57 14.87 10.15
C TYR A 82 4.45 16.04 9.69
N ALA A 83 3.90 17.24 9.78
CA ALA A 83 4.64 18.47 9.53
C ALA A 83 4.50 19.41 10.73
N LYS A 84 5.63 19.93 11.23
CA LYS A 84 5.63 20.84 12.37
C LYS A 84 4.77 22.08 12.07
N GLY A 85 3.84 22.40 12.98
CA GLY A 85 2.90 23.52 12.83
C GLY A 85 1.65 23.20 11.98
N THR A 86 1.61 22.07 11.26
CA THR A 86 0.42 21.60 10.53
C THR A 86 -0.23 20.39 11.20
N GLY A 87 0.56 19.54 11.85
CA GLY A 87 0.10 18.30 12.49
C GLY A 87 0.14 17.09 11.55
N PHE A 88 -0.68 16.10 11.85
CA PHE A 88 -0.76 14.85 11.09
C PHE A 88 -1.49 15.03 9.76
N MET A 89 -1.03 14.31 8.74
CA MET A 89 -1.62 14.27 7.42
C MET A 89 -1.59 12.84 6.88
N PHE A 90 -2.60 12.48 6.10
CA PHE A 90 -2.58 11.30 5.27
C PHE A 90 -2.22 11.70 3.84
N TRP A 91 -1.33 10.95 3.20
CA TRP A 91 -0.96 11.16 1.81
C TRP A 91 -0.93 9.83 1.04
N ALA A 92 -1.69 9.75 -0.05
CA ALA A 92 -1.65 8.65 -1.00
C ALA A 92 -1.13 9.12 -2.36
N VAL A 93 -0.35 8.25 -3.01
CA VAL A 93 0.10 8.40 -4.40
C VAL A 93 -0.44 7.23 -5.19
N ILE A 94 -1.33 7.52 -6.12
CA ILE A 94 -2.09 6.53 -6.91
C ILE A 94 -1.60 6.65 -8.35
N GLU A 95 -1.11 5.57 -8.95
CA GLU A 95 -0.91 5.56 -10.40
C GLU A 95 -2.27 5.64 -11.10
N SER A 96 -2.44 6.68 -11.91
CA SER A 96 -3.77 7.06 -12.41
C SER A 96 -4.29 6.14 -13.50
N GLN A 97 -3.41 5.50 -14.27
CA GLN A 97 -3.77 4.63 -15.41
C GLN A 97 -4.82 5.24 -16.37
N GLY A 98 -4.77 6.56 -16.62
CA GLY A 98 -5.76 7.26 -17.46
C GLY A 98 -7.09 7.58 -16.77
N ARG A 99 -7.21 7.37 -15.46
CA ARG A 99 -8.39 7.66 -14.61
C ARG A 99 -8.25 8.95 -13.79
N GLU A 100 -7.40 9.88 -14.23
CA GLU A 100 -7.12 11.13 -13.51
C GLU A 100 -8.41 11.92 -13.24
N HIS A 101 -9.32 11.95 -14.22
CA HIS A 101 -10.57 12.69 -14.12
C HIS A 101 -11.44 12.14 -12.99
N GLU A 102 -11.61 10.82 -12.89
CA GLU A 102 -12.48 10.24 -11.88
C GLU A 102 -11.84 10.26 -10.49
N LEU A 103 -10.53 10.04 -10.40
CA LEU A 103 -9.78 10.19 -9.15
C LEU A 103 -9.92 11.61 -8.57
N THR A 104 -10.00 12.63 -9.43
CA THR A 104 -10.12 14.05 -9.01
C THR A 104 -11.55 14.56 -8.84
N ASN A 105 -12.56 13.94 -9.48
CA ASN A 105 -13.93 14.48 -9.50
C ASN A 105 -14.95 13.65 -8.72
N PHE A 106 -14.68 12.38 -8.40
CA PHE A 106 -15.61 11.59 -7.58
C PHE A 106 -15.74 12.19 -6.17
N GLY A 107 -16.96 12.23 -5.65
CA GLY A 107 -17.30 13.05 -4.49
C GLY A 107 -16.88 12.45 -3.14
N LEU A 108 -16.87 11.12 -3.02
CA LEU A 108 -16.58 10.43 -1.78
C LEU A 108 -15.12 9.97 -1.76
N VAL A 109 -14.38 10.41 -0.74
CA VAL A 109 -12.98 10.03 -0.49
C VAL A 109 -12.84 9.59 0.96
N GLU A 110 -12.46 8.34 1.16
CA GLU A 110 -12.38 7.73 2.50
C GLU A 110 -11.02 7.07 2.70
N ILE A 111 -10.42 7.29 3.87
CA ILE A 111 -9.33 6.45 4.34
C ILE A 111 -9.98 5.20 4.92
N VAL A 112 -9.57 4.03 4.43
CA VAL A 112 -10.04 2.73 4.94
C VAL A 112 -8.99 2.15 5.85
N VAL A 113 -9.41 1.57 6.97
CA VAL A 113 -8.54 1.06 8.03
C VAL A 113 -9.03 -0.32 8.49
N ASN A 114 -8.10 -1.21 8.85
CA ASN A 114 -8.36 -2.59 9.31
C ASN A 114 -9.24 -3.39 8.34
N GLY A 115 -8.77 -3.59 7.11
CA GLY A 115 -9.53 -4.38 6.13
C GLY A 115 -10.86 -3.72 5.71
N GLU A 116 -10.96 -2.39 5.85
CA GLU A 116 -12.14 -1.57 5.53
C GLU A 116 -13.25 -1.56 6.59
N ASP A 117 -13.02 -2.16 7.76
CA ASP A 117 -13.96 -2.13 8.89
C ASP A 117 -14.20 -0.71 9.42
N THR A 118 -13.20 0.15 9.31
CA THR A 118 -13.29 1.56 9.70
C THR A 118 -13.06 2.45 8.48
N ARG A 119 -13.95 3.44 8.30
CA ARG A 119 -13.89 4.43 7.22
C ARG A 119 -13.83 5.83 7.81
N ILE A 120 -12.81 6.58 7.42
CA ILE A 120 -12.62 7.98 7.81
C ILE A 120 -12.92 8.83 6.59
N ASP A 121 -14.04 9.55 6.60
CA ASP A 121 -14.42 10.45 5.52
C ASP A 121 -13.50 11.68 5.51
N ILE A 122 -12.78 11.86 4.39
CA ILE A 122 -11.90 13.00 4.14
C ILE A 122 -12.37 13.85 2.96
N SER A 123 -13.55 13.58 2.40
CA SER A 123 -14.07 14.19 1.15
C SER A 123 -14.01 15.72 1.14
N HIS A 124 -14.31 16.35 2.29
CA HIS A 124 -14.36 17.81 2.42
C HIS A 124 -13.04 18.48 2.79
N ARG A 125 -11.99 17.70 3.08
CA ARG A 125 -10.70 18.19 3.59
C ARG A 125 -9.50 17.56 2.91
N CYS A 126 -9.73 16.79 1.84
CA CYS A 126 -8.68 16.27 0.99
C CYS A 126 -8.42 17.22 -0.19
N GLU A 127 -7.14 17.40 -0.51
CA GLU A 127 -6.67 17.97 -1.75
C GLU A 127 -6.29 16.84 -2.71
N ARG A 128 -6.59 17.03 -3.99
CA ARG A 128 -6.30 16.05 -5.04
C ARG A 128 -5.54 16.72 -6.17
N GLN A 129 -4.39 16.16 -6.52
CA GLN A 129 -3.51 16.76 -7.51
C GLN A 129 -2.91 15.70 -8.44
N VAL A 130 -3.08 15.93 -9.75
CA VAL A 130 -2.41 15.14 -10.79
C VAL A 130 -0.97 15.64 -10.96
N SER A 131 -0.02 14.71 -10.95
CA SER A 131 1.41 14.96 -11.17
C SER A 131 1.99 13.85 -12.04
N GLY A 132 2.14 14.13 -13.34
CA GLY A 132 2.53 13.12 -14.32
C GLY A 132 1.50 11.98 -14.38
N ILE A 133 1.97 10.75 -14.23
CA ILE A 133 1.13 9.54 -14.23
C ILE A 133 0.43 9.27 -12.89
N TYR A 134 0.66 10.11 -11.87
CA TYR A 134 0.14 9.90 -10.53
C TYR A 134 -0.96 10.90 -10.17
N THR A 135 -1.96 10.45 -9.43
CA THR A 135 -2.90 11.29 -8.69
C THR A 135 -2.58 11.19 -7.21
N ASN A 136 -2.36 12.35 -6.58
CA ASN A 136 -2.07 12.48 -5.18
C ASN A 136 -3.34 12.81 -4.43
N VAL A 137 -3.55 12.19 -3.27
CA VAL A 137 -4.61 12.55 -2.32
C VAL A 137 -3.93 12.92 -1.02
N LEU A 138 -4.11 14.15 -0.57
CA LEU A 138 -3.53 14.67 0.67
C LEU A 138 -4.66 15.16 1.57
N ALA A 139 -4.71 14.74 2.83
CA ALA A 139 -5.70 15.25 3.78
C ALA A 139 -5.06 15.50 5.13
N ARG A 140 -5.45 16.60 5.79
CA ARG A 140 -5.16 16.78 7.21
C ARG A 140 -6.07 15.85 8.01
N ILE A 141 -5.47 15.14 8.96
CA ILE A 141 -6.17 14.18 9.81
C ILE A 141 -6.02 14.58 11.28
N THR A 142 -7.00 14.22 12.11
CA THR A 142 -6.91 14.44 13.55
C THR A 142 -5.88 13.50 14.18
N GLU A 143 -5.52 13.77 15.42
CA GLU A 143 -4.67 12.87 16.18
C GLU A 143 -5.34 11.51 16.40
N GLU A 144 -6.66 11.47 16.65
CA GLU A 144 -7.37 10.18 16.80
C GLU A 144 -7.36 9.37 15.49
N GLU A 145 -7.50 10.03 14.35
CA GLU A 145 -7.43 9.39 13.03
C GLU A 145 -6.02 8.91 12.71
N ALA A 146 -5.01 9.73 13.02
CA ALA A 146 -3.61 9.34 12.90
C ALA A 146 -3.29 8.14 13.80
N ARG A 147 -3.85 8.10 15.01
CA ARG A 147 -3.75 6.95 15.92
C ARG A 147 -4.43 5.72 15.33
N ALA A 148 -5.63 5.86 14.77
CA ALA A 148 -6.33 4.76 14.14
C ALA A 148 -5.49 4.14 13.01
N ILE A 149 -4.87 4.98 12.17
CA ILE A 149 -3.96 4.53 11.10
C ILE A 149 -2.70 3.88 11.68
N ALA A 150 -2.02 4.52 12.63
CA ALA A 150 -0.73 4.07 13.15
C ALA A 150 -0.80 2.72 13.87
N PHE A 151 -1.95 2.41 14.49
CA PHE A 151 -2.17 1.17 15.22
C PHE A 151 -3.02 0.15 14.43
N SER A 152 -3.31 0.42 13.15
CA SER A 152 -4.09 -0.47 12.29
C SER A 152 -3.30 -1.69 11.82
N GLU A 153 -4.05 -2.72 11.41
CA GLU A 153 -3.51 -3.88 10.68
C GLU A 153 -3.33 -3.59 9.19
N SER A 154 -4.10 -2.63 8.67
CA SER A 154 -3.97 -2.16 7.30
C SER A 154 -4.63 -0.80 7.11
N PHE A 155 -4.17 -0.04 6.11
CA PHE A 155 -4.88 1.17 5.70
C PHE A 155 -4.68 1.53 4.21
N GLY A 156 -5.63 2.25 3.65
CA GLY A 156 -5.66 2.63 2.22
C GLY A 156 -6.55 3.85 1.97
N VAL A 157 -6.85 4.13 0.70
CA VAL A 157 -7.78 5.20 0.32
C VAL A 157 -8.71 4.74 -0.79
N GLN A 158 -10.01 4.97 -0.60
CA GLN A 158 -11.04 4.67 -1.58
C GLN A 158 -11.70 5.96 -2.06
N ILE A 159 -11.77 6.12 -3.37
CA ILE A 159 -12.47 7.19 -4.07
C ILE A 159 -13.65 6.57 -4.79
N ARG A 160 -14.87 7.00 -4.43
CA ARG A 160 -16.12 6.43 -4.92
C ARG A 160 -17.06 7.52 -5.40
N PHE A 161 -17.91 7.18 -6.37
CA PHE A 161 -18.90 8.11 -6.87
C PHE A 161 -20.01 8.37 -5.82
N TRP A 162 -20.42 7.32 -5.10
CA TRP A 162 -21.32 7.39 -3.94
C TRP A 162 -21.03 6.22 -2.95
N ASN A 163 -21.66 6.23 -1.77
CA ASN A 163 -21.41 5.32 -0.64
C ASN A 163 -21.68 3.81 -0.91
N GLU A 164 -22.68 3.48 -1.71
CA GLU A 164 -23.06 2.14 -2.14
C GLU A 164 -22.38 1.67 -3.44
N SER A 165 -21.38 2.40 -3.96
CA SER A 165 -20.70 2.00 -5.19
C SER A 165 -19.96 0.67 -4.93
N PRO A 166 -20.19 -0.39 -5.74
CA PRO A 166 -19.55 -1.69 -5.57
C PRO A 166 -18.06 -1.68 -5.95
N VAL A 167 -17.60 -0.60 -6.59
CA VAL A 167 -16.23 -0.42 -7.06
C VAL A 167 -15.69 0.91 -6.55
N PHE A 168 -14.41 0.94 -6.22
CA PHE A 168 -13.67 2.15 -5.87
C PHE A 168 -12.45 2.33 -6.79
N LEU A 169 -11.96 3.57 -6.85
CA LEU A 169 -10.63 3.91 -7.35
C LEU A 169 -9.72 4.25 -6.18
N GLY A 170 -8.41 4.04 -6.31
CA GLY A 170 -7.45 4.36 -5.26
C GLY A 170 -6.64 3.15 -4.83
N ILE A 171 -6.37 3.04 -3.54
CA ILE A 171 -5.49 2.02 -2.96
C ILE A 171 -6.30 1.21 -1.95
N SER A 172 -6.51 -0.08 -2.22
CA SER A 172 -7.04 -1.02 -1.23
C SER A 172 -6.20 -0.99 0.04
N ALA A 173 -6.77 -1.45 1.17
CA ALA A 173 -6.05 -1.49 2.43
C ALA A 173 -4.70 -2.22 2.27
N VAL A 174 -3.62 -1.51 2.59
CA VAL A 174 -2.24 -2.00 2.55
C VAL A 174 -1.91 -2.56 3.93
N SER A 175 -1.46 -3.81 4.01
CA SER A 175 -1.05 -4.42 5.28
C SER A 175 0.06 -3.62 5.95
N THR A 176 -0.06 -3.37 7.25
CA THR A 176 1.00 -2.73 8.07
C THR A 176 2.06 -3.73 8.53
N GLU A 177 1.95 -4.99 8.16
CA GLU A 177 3.00 -5.99 8.39
C GLU A 177 4.34 -5.51 7.81
N GLY A 178 5.42 -5.66 8.59
CA GLY A 178 6.75 -5.09 8.27
C GLY A 178 6.92 -3.59 8.57
N GLY A 179 5.83 -2.82 8.71
CA GLY A 179 5.82 -1.38 8.99
C GLY A 179 5.25 -0.97 10.35
N LYS A 180 4.71 -1.93 11.12
CA LYS A 180 3.95 -1.69 12.35
C LYS A 180 4.75 -0.92 13.40
N GLU A 181 5.99 -1.31 13.67
CA GLU A 181 6.84 -0.64 14.65
C GLU A 181 7.14 0.81 14.22
N GLN A 182 7.42 1.02 12.94
CA GLN A 182 7.71 2.33 12.36
C GLN A 182 6.51 3.27 12.50
N LEU A 183 5.31 2.80 12.14
CA LEU A 183 4.06 3.57 12.25
C LEU A 183 3.75 3.96 13.71
N GLN A 184 3.82 2.99 14.63
CA GLN A 184 3.52 3.22 16.04
C GLN A 184 4.55 4.13 16.70
N THR A 185 5.84 3.90 16.45
CA THR A 185 6.93 4.74 16.97
C THR A 185 6.81 6.17 16.43
N PHE A 186 6.53 6.31 15.14
CA PHE A 186 6.29 7.60 14.51
C PHE A 186 5.16 8.38 15.20
N PHE A 187 4.00 7.74 15.37
CA PHE A 187 2.87 8.39 16.04
C PHE A 187 3.19 8.77 17.49
N ASN A 188 3.69 7.83 18.28
CA ASN A 188 3.97 8.05 19.70
C ASN A 188 4.99 9.17 19.93
N THR A 189 6.04 9.24 19.10
CA THR A 189 7.09 10.26 19.22
C THR A 189 6.57 11.67 18.93
N LEU A 190 5.58 11.81 18.04
CA LEU A 190 5.09 13.09 17.54
C LEU A 190 3.81 13.57 18.22
N CYS A 191 3.08 12.67 18.86
CA CYS A 191 1.93 12.98 19.69
C CYS A 191 2.34 13.44 21.10
N MET A 192 3.52 13.01 21.58
CA MET A 192 4.09 13.45 22.86
C MET A 192 4.86 14.78 22.80
N SER A 193 4.98 15.41 21.61
CA SER A 193 5.75 16.63 21.36
C SER A 193 4.88 17.84 21.12
#